data_AF-A0A7S0JWN1-F1
#
_entry.id   AF-A0A7S0JWN1-F1
#
_cell.length_a   1.000
_cell.length_b   1.000
_cell.length_c   1.000
_cell.angle_alpha   90.00
_cell.angle_beta   90.00
_cell.angle_gamma   90.00
#
_symmetry.space_group_name_H-M   'P 1'
#
loop_
_entity.id
_entity.type
_entity.pdbx_description
1 polymer ?
#
loop_
_entity_poly.entity_id
_entity_poly.type
_entity_poly.pdbx_seq_one_letter_code
_entity_poly.pdbx_strand_id
1 'polypeptide(L)'
;VDSSVTTGSAVAVTGSLQQHMRLPEKELHCAEDSASAIELLGGADAETYPLQKKEHSFEFLRDVVHLRGRTATMGSALRVRHTLSGAVSASLDSQGCTQVHTPIITGSDCEGAGETFRVLPAAELRASSGGGGGGGG
;
A
#
# COMPACT_ATOMS: atom_id res chain seq x y z
N VAL A 1 1.49 28.36 12.78
CA VAL A 1 1.51 27.27 11.78
C VAL A 1 0.69 27.75 10.60
N ASP A 2 1.26 27.74 9.40
CA ASP A 2 0.56 28.16 8.19
C ASP A 2 -0.75 27.36 8.02
N SER A 3 -1.86 28.06 7.78
CA SER A 3 -3.20 27.46 7.58
C SER A 3 -3.28 26.55 6.36
N SER A 4 -2.25 26.52 5.52
CA SER A 4 -2.12 25.63 4.36
C SER A 4 -1.79 24.17 4.72
N VAL A 5 -1.30 23.88 5.94
CA VAL A 5 -0.88 22.53 6.35
C VAL A 5 -2.05 21.74 6.94
N THR A 6 -2.47 20.71 6.20
CA THR A 6 -3.60 19.83 6.56
C THR A 6 -3.15 18.37 6.73
N THR A 7 -4.01 17.53 7.32
CA THR A 7 -3.77 16.08 7.42
C THR A 7 -3.54 15.47 6.03
N GLY A 8 -2.44 14.73 5.88
CA GLY A 8 -2.08 14.09 4.62
C GLY A 8 -1.04 14.85 3.80
N SER A 9 -0.81 16.13 4.12
CA SER A 9 0.21 16.98 3.48
C SER A 9 1.63 16.45 3.70
N ALA A 10 2.51 16.74 2.74
CA ALA A 10 3.94 16.50 2.83
C ALA A 10 4.66 17.82 3.16
N VAL A 11 5.49 17.82 4.20
CA VAL A 11 6.21 19.01 4.67
C VAL A 11 7.69 18.68 4.89
N ALA A 12 8.57 19.63 4.63
CA ALA A 12 9.93 19.65 5.13
C ALA A 12 9.97 20.50 6.41
N VAL A 13 10.62 19.99 7.46
CA VAL A 13 10.70 20.68 8.74
C VAL A 13 12.15 20.80 9.18
N THR A 14 12.57 22.00 9.53
CA THR A 14 13.91 22.31 10.07
C THR A 14 13.78 22.81 11.49
N GLY A 15 14.60 22.27 12.39
CA GLY A 15 14.57 22.64 13.80
C GLY A 15 15.70 22.03 14.61
N SER A 16 15.69 22.29 15.91
CA SER A 16 16.64 21.69 16.87
C SER A 16 15.99 20.49 17.56
N LEU A 17 16.70 19.37 17.65
CA LEU A 17 16.25 18.21 18.40
C LEU A 17 16.48 18.44 19.91
N GLN A 18 15.41 18.49 20.70
CA GLN A 18 15.48 18.74 22.15
C GLN A 18 14.84 17.59 22.94
N GLN A 19 15.16 17.50 24.22
CA GLN A 19 14.55 16.50 25.10
C GLN A 19 13.10 16.89 25.38
N HIS A 20 12.15 15.97 25.16
CA HIS A 20 10.77 16.21 25.55
C HIS A 20 10.68 16.39 27.07
N MET A 21 9.94 17.40 27.54
CA MET A 21 9.96 17.82 28.95
C MET A 21 9.62 16.71 29.96
N ARG A 22 8.86 15.69 29.55
CA ARG A 22 8.31 14.63 30.43
C ARG A 22 8.56 13.21 29.95
N LEU A 23 9.10 13.04 28.75
CA LEU A 23 9.27 11.73 28.12
C LEU A 23 10.76 11.54 27.80
N PRO A 24 11.25 10.30 27.78
CA PRO A 24 12.65 10.03 27.42
C PRO A 24 12.94 10.32 25.93
N GLU A 25 11.90 10.53 25.14
CA GLU A 25 11.96 10.81 23.71
C GLU A 25 12.48 12.22 23.42
N LYS A 26 13.10 12.39 22.25
CA LYS A 26 13.48 13.71 21.75
C LYS A 26 12.44 14.19 20.75
N GLU A 27 12.15 15.48 20.75
CA GLU A 27 11.22 16.11 19.81
C GLU A 27 11.91 17.23 19.02
N LEU A 28 11.42 17.49 17.81
CA LEU A 28 11.97 18.53 16.94
C LEU A 28 11.30 19.86 17.26
N HIS A 29 12.06 20.79 17.84
CA HIS A 29 11.59 22.16 18.12
C HIS A 29 11.90 23.07 16.94
N CYS A 30 10.84 23.64 16.36
CA CYS A 30 10.93 24.71 15.37
C CYS A 30 11.13 26.04 16.09
N ALA A 31 12.04 26.90 15.63
CA ALA A 31 12.19 28.24 16.20
C ALA A 31 10.98 29.11 15.81
N GLU A 32 10.32 29.72 16.79
CA GLU A 32 9.08 30.50 16.63
C GLU A 32 9.23 31.64 15.60
N ASP A 33 10.44 32.18 15.46
CA ASP A 33 10.74 33.35 14.63
C ASP A 33 11.12 32.99 13.18
N SER A 34 11.28 31.70 12.87
CA SER A 34 11.68 31.26 11.53
C SER A 34 10.46 30.88 10.71
N ALA A 35 9.98 31.84 9.90
CA ALA A 35 8.97 31.58 8.87
C ALA A 35 9.38 30.46 7.88
N SER A 36 10.66 30.07 7.86
CA SER A 36 11.25 28.97 7.09
C SER A 36 11.35 27.63 7.83
N ALA A 37 10.82 27.48 9.05
CA ALA A 37 10.92 26.22 9.80
C ALA A 37 10.10 25.07 9.18
N ILE A 38 8.97 25.38 8.55
CA ILE A 38 8.09 24.39 7.93
C ILE A 38 7.82 24.83 6.49
N GLU A 39 8.23 24.00 5.55
CA GLU A 39 8.01 24.18 4.11
C GLU A 39 6.99 23.14 3.62
N LEU A 40 5.93 23.60 2.95
CA LEU A 40 4.94 22.72 2.34
C LEU A 40 5.48 22.19 1.00
N LEU A 41 5.76 20.88 0.95
CA LEU A 41 6.22 20.20 -0.27
C LEU A 41 5.06 19.74 -1.14
N GLY A 42 3.93 19.41 -0.52
CA GLY A 42 2.70 19.00 -1.21
C GLY A 42 1.50 19.09 -0.29
N GLY A 43 0.48 19.83 -0.72
CA GLY A 43 -0.78 19.97 0.02
C GLY A 43 -1.67 18.73 -0.10
N ALA A 44 -2.57 18.59 0.86
CA ALA A 44 -3.70 17.67 0.78
C ALA A 44 -5.00 18.44 1.05
N ASP A 45 -6.05 18.21 0.27
CA ASP A 45 -7.35 18.78 0.59
C ASP A 45 -7.93 18.06 1.81
N ALA A 46 -8.16 18.81 2.89
CA ALA A 46 -8.68 18.28 4.14
C ALA A 46 -10.08 17.69 3.99
N GLU A 47 -10.89 18.16 3.05
CA GLU A 47 -12.26 17.67 2.85
C GLU A 47 -12.29 16.35 2.08
N THR A 48 -11.35 16.14 1.16
CA THR A 48 -11.32 14.94 0.32
C THR A 48 -10.34 13.88 0.79
N TYR A 49 -9.40 14.21 1.67
CA TYR A 49 -8.39 13.25 2.13
C TYR A 49 -9.04 12.16 3.00
N PRO A 50 -8.97 10.87 2.61
CA PRO A 50 -9.76 9.83 3.25
C PRO A 50 -9.20 9.39 4.62
N LEU A 51 -7.89 9.54 4.84
CA LEU A 51 -7.23 9.12 6.08
C LEU A 51 -7.20 10.24 7.12
N GLN A 52 -8.38 10.68 7.54
CA GLN A 52 -8.51 11.64 8.64
C GLN A 52 -7.94 11.08 9.96
N LYS A 53 -7.62 11.97 10.91
CA LYS A 53 -7.04 11.64 12.23
C LYS A 53 -8.07 10.96 13.16
N LYS A 54 -8.57 9.80 12.75
CA LYS A 54 -9.49 8.91 13.45
C LYS A 54 -9.15 7.47 13.08
N GLU A 55 -9.67 6.52 13.86
CA GLU A 55 -9.55 5.11 13.49
C GLU A 55 -10.38 4.80 12.24
N HIS A 56 -9.86 3.89 11.43
CA HIS A 56 -10.47 3.41 10.20
C HIS A 56 -10.58 1.89 10.25
N SER A 57 -11.73 1.35 9.83
CA SER A 57 -11.90 -0.11 9.72
C SER A 57 -11.04 -0.70 8.60
N PHE A 58 -10.73 -1.99 8.69
CA PHE A 58 -9.99 -2.66 7.61
C PHE A 58 -10.80 -2.73 6.31
N GLU A 59 -12.13 -2.79 6.40
CA GLU A 59 -13.06 -2.75 5.27
C GLU A 59 -12.90 -1.43 4.51
N PHE A 60 -12.97 -0.29 5.21
CA PHE A 60 -12.74 1.02 4.58
C PHE A 60 -11.35 1.14 3.95
N LEU A 61 -10.32 0.61 4.61
CA LEU A 61 -8.96 0.62 4.07
C LEU A 61 -8.79 -0.25 2.81
N ARG A 62 -9.73 -1.17 2.52
CA ARG A 62 -9.76 -1.90 1.23
C ARG A 62 -10.32 -1.04 0.09
N ASP A 63 -11.09 0.01 0.38
CA ASP A 63 -11.57 0.94 -0.66
C ASP A 63 -10.48 1.95 -1.05
N VAL A 64 -9.60 2.32 -0.10
CA VAL A 64 -8.47 3.23 -0.32
C VAL A 64 -7.12 2.52 -0.31
N VAL A 65 -7.00 1.43 -1.08
CA VAL A 65 -5.81 0.55 -1.11
C VAL A 65 -4.50 1.30 -1.32
N HIS A 66 -4.52 2.31 -2.19
CA HIS A 66 -3.36 3.13 -2.53
C HIS A 66 -2.83 3.96 -1.35
N LEU A 67 -3.66 4.25 -0.34
CA LEU A 67 -3.26 5.00 0.86
C LEU A 67 -3.13 4.13 2.12
N ARG A 68 -3.72 2.93 2.16
CA ARG A 68 -3.81 2.11 3.39
C ARG A 68 -2.47 1.90 4.09
N GLY A 69 -1.38 1.80 3.33
CA GLY A 69 -0.01 1.64 3.84
C GLY A 69 0.49 2.79 4.72
N ARG A 70 -0.17 3.96 4.67
CA ARG A 70 0.13 5.13 5.52
C ARG A 70 -0.46 5.03 6.93
N THR A 71 -1.28 4.01 7.21
CA THR A 71 -1.80 3.75 8.57
C THR A 71 -0.79 2.92 9.38
N ALA A 72 -0.78 3.07 10.70
CA ALA A 72 0.17 2.39 11.58
C ALA A 72 0.13 0.85 11.43
N THR A 73 -1.07 0.27 11.45
CA THR A 73 -1.27 -1.19 11.39
C THR A 73 -0.87 -1.77 10.04
N MET A 74 -1.40 -1.21 8.94
CA MET A 74 -1.07 -1.72 7.60
C MET A 74 0.39 -1.46 7.23
N GLY A 75 0.94 -0.30 7.62
CA GLY A 75 2.36 0.00 7.44
C GLY A 75 3.25 -0.99 8.22
N SER A 76 2.87 -1.37 9.43
CA SER A 76 3.57 -2.40 10.21
C SER A 76 3.50 -3.77 9.54
N ALA A 77 2.33 -4.18 9.06
CA ALA A 77 2.16 -5.44 8.33
C ALA A 77 3.03 -5.49 7.05
N LEU A 78 3.13 -4.38 6.30
CA LEU A 78 3.98 -4.30 5.12
C LEU A 78 5.47 -4.43 5.46
N ARG A 79 5.93 -3.82 6.56
CA ARG A 79 7.33 -3.97 7.04
C ARG A 79 7.61 -5.40 7.49
N VAL A 80 6.70 -6.03 8.23
CA VAL A 80 6.83 -7.45 8.63
C VAL A 80 6.90 -8.35 7.40
N ARG A 81 6.02 -8.13 6.41
CA ARG A 81 6.06 -8.87 5.14
C ARG A 81 7.41 -8.74 4.45
N HIS A 82 7.95 -7.52 4.35
CA HIS A 82 9.27 -7.28 3.76
C HIS A 82 10.37 -8.08 4.48
N THR A 83 10.44 -7.97 5.81
CA THR A 83 11.43 -8.69 6.61
C THR A 83 11.31 -10.21 6.45
N LEU A 84 10.09 -10.75 6.48
CA LEU A 84 9.85 -12.19 6.32
C LEU A 84 10.24 -12.68 4.93
N SER A 85 9.89 -11.95 3.86
CA SER A 85 10.29 -12.32 2.51
C SER A 85 11.80 -12.41 2.36
N GLY A 86 12.54 -11.43 2.90
CA GLY A 86 14.01 -11.46 2.90
C GLY A 86 14.58 -12.61 3.74
N ALA A 87 14.02 -12.86 4.93
CA ALA A 87 14.47 -13.93 5.82
C ALA A 87 14.26 -15.33 5.21
N VAL A 88 13.13 -15.56 4.53
CA VAL A 88 12.85 -16.83 3.84
C VAL A 88 13.85 -17.07 2.71
N SER A 89 14.07 -16.07 1.85
CA SER A 89 15.07 -16.16 0.78
C SER A 89 16.47 -16.47 1.35
N ALA A 90 16.93 -15.68 2.34
CA ALA A 90 18.24 -15.90 2.95
C ALA A 90 18.40 -17.29 3.60
N SER A 91 17.34 -17.79 4.26
CA SER A 91 17.35 -19.13 4.86
C SER A 91 17.49 -20.24 3.82
N LEU A 92 16.74 -20.16 2.72
CA LEU A 92 16.79 -21.14 1.64
C LEU A 92 18.13 -21.08 0.89
N ASP A 93 18.63 -19.87 0.62
CA ASP A 93 19.94 -19.68 -0.01
C ASP A 93 21.05 -20.31 0.85
N SER A 94 20.98 -20.17 2.18
CA SER A 94 21.96 -20.77 3.10
C SER A 94 21.99 -22.31 3.08
N GLN A 95 20.92 -22.94 2.60
CA GLN A 95 20.79 -24.39 2.43
C GLN A 95 21.16 -24.85 1.00
N GLY A 96 21.63 -23.94 0.14
CA GLY A 96 21.96 -24.24 -1.24
C GLY A 96 20.75 -24.37 -2.16
N CYS A 97 19.57 -23.91 -1.74
CA CYS A 97 18.41 -23.85 -2.63
C CYS A 97 18.59 -22.75 -3.67
N THR A 98 17.98 -22.92 -4.85
CA THR A 98 17.96 -21.91 -5.92
C THR A 98 16.53 -21.45 -6.16
N GLN A 99 16.29 -20.14 -6.11
CA GLN A 99 14.99 -19.58 -6.44
C GLN A 99 14.74 -19.69 -7.95
N VAL A 100 13.60 -20.28 -8.32
CA VAL A 100 13.15 -20.41 -9.70
C VAL A 100 11.78 -19.75 -9.85
N HIS A 101 11.64 -18.81 -10.79
CA HIS A 101 10.35 -18.24 -11.15
C HIS A 101 9.62 -19.17 -12.10
N THR A 102 8.56 -19.81 -11.61
CA THR A 102 7.73 -20.70 -12.42
C THR A 102 6.71 -19.91 -13.27
N PRO A 103 6.24 -20.47 -14.40
CA PRO A 103 5.18 -19.86 -15.19
C PRO A 103 3.90 -19.69 -14.37
N ILE A 104 3.31 -18.49 -14.38
CA ILE A 104 2.03 -18.20 -13.71
C ILE A 104 0.85 -18.66 -14.57
N ILE A 105 0.93 -18.48 -15.89
CA ILE A 105 -0.07 -18.99 -16.84
C ILE A 105 0.37 -20.38 -17.27
N THR A 106 -0.52 -21.36 -17.10
CA THR A 106 -0.26 -22.78 -17.39
C THR A 106 -1.44 -23.39 -18.15
N GLY A 107 -1.15 -24.41 -18.96
CA GLY A 107 -2.16 -25.21 -19.66
C GLY A 107 -2.70 -26.39 -18.85
N SER A 108 -2.20 -26.60 -17.63
CA SER A 108 -2.58 -27.69 -16.73
C SER A 108 -2.96 -27.15 -15.36
N ASP A 109 -3.93 -27.78 -14.70
CA ASP A 109 -4.35 -27.48 -13.33
C ASP A 109 -3.42 -28.10 -12.25
N CYS A 110 -2.38 -28.81 -12.70
CA CYS A 110 -1.23 -29.38 -11.96
C CYS A 110 -1.55 -30.41 -10.86
N GLU A 111 -2.62 -30.27 -10.09
CA GLU A 111 -2.96 -31.15 -8.94
C GLU A 111 -4.44 -31.57 -8.89
N GLY A 112 -5.28 -31.07 -9.82
CA GLY A 112 -6.68 -31.50 -9.98
C GLY A 112 -7.62 -31.23 -8.80
N ALA A 113 -7.20 -30.45 -7.80
CA ALA A 113 -7.93 -30.28 -6.55
C ALA A 113 -8.71 -28.94 -6.42
N GLY A 114 -8.74 -28.10 -7.47
CA GLY A 114 -9.40 -26.78 -7.40
C GLY A 114 -9.92 -26.26 -8.74
N GLU A 115 -10.89 -25.34 -8.66
CA GLU A 115 -11.36 -24.58 -9.81
C GLU A 115 -10.28 -23.58 -10.27
N THR A 116 -10.07 -23.46 -11.59
CA THR A 116 -9.02 -22.60 -12.17
C THR A 116 -9.60 -21.36 -12.85
N PHE A 117 -8.86 -20.26 -12.81
CA PHE A 117 -9.17 -19.09 -13.63
C PHE A 117 -8.74 -19.35 -15.08
N ARG A 118 -9.70 -19.29 -16.01
CA ARG A 118 -9.43 -19.44 -17.44
C ARG A 118 -8.93 -18.12 -18.03
N VAL A 119 -7.70 -18.11 -18.53
CA VAL A 119 -7.14 -16.99 -19.28
C VAL A 119 -7.43 -17.20 -20.76
N LEU A 120 -8.05 -16.20 -21.40
CA LEU A 120 -8.41 -16.25 -22.82
C LEU A 120 -7.92 -15.03 -23.59
N PRO A 121 -7.57 -15.18 -24.87
CA PRO A 121 -7.44 -14.05 -25.77
C PRO A 121 -8.77 -13.29 -25.87
N ALA A 122 -8.69 -11.95 -25.97
CA ALA A 122 -9.88 -11.10 -26.04
C ALA A 122 -10.83 -11.43 -27.21
N ALA A 123 -10.31 -12.00 -28.31
CA ALA A 123 -11.10 -12.40 -29.47
C ALA A 123 -12.09 -13.54 -29.14
N GLU A 124 -11.69 -14.51 -28.32
CA GLU A 124 -12.53 -15.65 -27.95
C GLU A 124 -13.64 -15.26 -26.97
N LEU A 125 -13.40 -14.27 -26.11
CA LEU A 125 -14.40 -13.74 -25.17
C LEU A 125 -15.56 -13.04 -25.91
N ARG A 126 -15.27 -12.40 -27.05
CA ARG A 126 -16.27 -11.75 -27.91
C ARG A 126 -17.11 -12.77 -28.68
N ALA A 127 -16.51 -13.89 -29.08
CA ALA A 127 -17.23 -14.97 -29.77
C ALA A 127 -18.22 -15.69 -28.83
N SER A 128 -17.88 -15.86 -27.55
CA SER A 128 -18.76 -16.53 -26.58
C SER A 128 -19.97 -15.69 -26.12
N SER A 129 -19.96 -14.37 -26.35
CA SER A 129 -21.04 -13.45 -25.96
C SER A 129 -22.06 -13.17 -27.08
N GLY A 130 -21.81 -13.63 -28.31
CA GLY A 130 -22.65 -13.35 -29.50
C GLY A 130 -23.66 -14.45 -29.90
N GLY A 131 -23.81 -15.53 -29.12
CA GLY A 131 -24.60 -16.71 -29.53
C GLY A 131 -26.07 -16.76 -29.08
N GLY A 132 -26.59 -15.74 -28.40
CA GLY A 132 -27.95 -15.72 -27.86
C GLY A 132 -28.95 -14.97 -28.74
N GLY A 133 -29.24 -15.44 -29.96
CA GLY A 133 -30.25 -14.81 -30.80
C GLY A 133 -30.49 -15.54 -32.12
N GLY A 134 -31.44 -16.46 -32.15
CA GLY A 134 -31.98 -17.01 -33.39
C GLY A 134 -32.47 -18.45 -33.27
N GLY A 135 -33.79 -18.62 -33.14
CA GLY A 135 -34.41 -19.94 -33.24
C GLY A 135 -35.81 -20.03 -32.65
N GLY A 136 -36.74 -19.20 -33.11
CA GLY A 136 -38.18 -19.37 -32.90
C GLY A 136 -38.90 -19.15 -34.21
N GLY A 137 -39.18 -20.26 -34.92
CA GLY A 137 -40.17 -20.35 -35.98
C GLY A 137 -41.46 -20.94 -35.43
#